data_AF-A0A0D7BGS8-F1
#
_entry.id   AF-A0A0D7BGS8-F1
#
_cell.length_a   1.000
_cell.length_b   1.000
_cell.length_c   1.000
_cell.angle_alpha   90.00
_cell.angle_beta   90.00
_cell.angle_gamma   90.00
#
_symmetry.space_group_name_H-M   'P 1'
#
loop_
_entity.id
_entity.type
_entity.pdbx_description
1 polymer ?
#
loop_
_entity_poly.entity_id
_entity_poly.type
_entity_poly.pdbx_seq_one_letter_code
_entity_poly.pdbx_strand_id
1 'polypeptide(L)'
;MLCEVTPSAVQQSSPTSQPSVGTSSRATMDVTKPLSPASPQSATEQASYMHVFPVEPPAQCPSSLAPPAAYIPGESAQQPIDFTQSISTRTQPPDDEQANAIRARVEASLRNAAYVASNAALSPQNFTTSSDFKYDPGSRPHSVHASQLFSGPPSVERSRAAADALDELIRPRRGPGSSGYKPSPYSEKTTERLRDMRGFLTVYSTPASKCYGRWTDAAQEIAIAQRRGLVHYAVNLKRWATQFIEDHSKIPYDSNDAQGTSH
;
A
#
# COMPACT_ATOMS: atom_id res chain seq x y z
N MET A 1 17.60 -27.34 -52.44
CA MET A 1 17.24 -25.91 -52.60
C MET A 1 17.70 -25.21 -51.33
N LEU A 2 18.87 -24.57 -51.38
CA LEU A 2 19.45 -23.84 -50.26
C LEU A 2 19.14 -22.36 -50.49
N CYS A 3 18.31 -21.76 -49.64
CA CYS A 3 18.02 -20.33 -49.70
C CYS A 3 19.06 -19.58 -48.87
N GLU A 4 19.92 -18.82 -49.56
CA GLU A 4 20.84 -17.87 -48.95
C GLU A 4 20.06 -16.65 -48.41
N VAL A 5 20.33 -16.27 -47.17
CA VAL A 5 19.78 -15.07 -46.53
C VAL A 5 20.86 -14.00 -46.54
N THR A 6 20.61 -12.93 -47.30
CA THR A 6 21.43 -11.70 -47.30
C THR A 6 20.91 -10.72 -46.23
N PRO A 7 21.77 -10.11 -45.39
CA PRO A 7 21.35 -9.04 -44.50
C PRO A 7 21.37 -7.69 -45.24
N SER A 8 20.20 -7.04 -45.31
CA SER A 8 20.04 -5.66 -45.81
C SER A 8 20.46 -4.62 -44.77
N ALA A 9 21.10 -3.59 -45.30
CA ALA A 9 21.74 -2.47 -44.61
C ALA A 9 20.78 -1.64 -43.73
N VAL A 10 21.27 -1.28 -42.55
CA VAL A 10 20.65 -0.28 -41.65
C VAL A 10 21.07 1.11 -42.11
N GLN A 11 20.13 1.88 -42.67
CA GLN A 11 20.28 3.32 -42.86
C GLN A 11 20.05 4.04 -41.53
N GLN A 12 21.12 4.63 -41.00
CA GLN A 12 21.06 5.64 -39.94
C GLN A 12 20.52 6.94 -40.54
N SER A 13 19.46 7.48 -39.95
CA SER A 13 19.01 8.86 -40.18
C SER A 13 18.93 9.59 -38.83
N SER A 14 19.77 10.60 -38.69
CA SER A 14 19.73 11.60 -37.62
C SER A 14 18.50 12.51 -37.79
N PRO A 15 18.04 13.15 -36.70
CA PRO A 15 17.93 14.60 -36.80
C PRO A 15 18.48 15.35 -35.59
N THR A 16 19.49 16.17 -35.86
CA THR A 16 19.92 17.30 -35.04
C THR A 16 18.91 18.43 -35.21
N SER A 17 18.28 18.86 -34.12
CA SER A 17 17.56 20.13 -34.05
C SER A 17 17.63 20.64 -32.61
N GLN A 18 18.62 21.49 -32.36
CA GLN A 18 18.60 22.39 -31.20
C GLN A 18 17.87 23.67 -31.59
N PRO A 19 17.06 24.22 -30.69
CA PRO A 19 16.86 25.65 -30.69
C PRO A 19 17.16 26.34 -29.36
N SER A 20 17.57 27.59 -29.53
CA SER A 20 17.31 28.76 -28.68
C SER A 20 18.06 28.89 -27.35
N VAL A 21 19.13 29.68 -27.46
CA VAL A 21 19.78 30.47 -26.43
C VAL A 21 18.74 31.43 -25.81
N GLY A 22 18.43 31.25 -24.53
CA GLY A 22 17.62 32.18 -23.74
C GLY A 22 18.53 32.98 -22.81
N THR A 23 18.69 34.26 -23.12
CA THR A 23 19.41 35.26 -22.33
C THR A 23 18.86 35.39 -20.91
N SER A 24 19.72 35.10 -19.94
CA SER A 24 19.51 35.26 -18.50
C SER A 24 19.55 36.75 -18.13
N SER A 25 18.40 37.33 -17.79
CA SER A 25 18.32 38.65 -17.16
C SER A 25 18.29 38.50 -15.65
N ARG A 26 19.44 38.80 -15.06
CA ARG A 26 19.70 38.93 -13.63
C ARG A 26 18.98 40.16 -13.08
N ALA A 27 17.83 39.99 -12.45
CA ALA A 27 17.19 41.02 -11.64
C ALA A 27 17.54 40.81 -10.16
N THR A 28 18.57 41.50 -9.72
CA THR A 28 18.80 41.81 -8.29
C THR A 28 17.71 42.78 -7.84
N MET A 29 16.80 42.34 -6.97
CA MET A 29 16.08 43.26 -6.10
C MET A 29 16.24 42.83 -4.65
N ASP A 30 17.12 43.58 -4.01
CA ASP A 30 17.27 43.77 -2.58
C ASP A 30 15.93 44.32 -2.03
N VAL A 31 15.25 43.55 -1.18
CA VAL A 31 14.15 44.08 -0.36
C VAL A 31 14.39 43.66 1.07
N THR A 32 15.19 44.49 1.72
CA THR A 32 15.23 44.68 3.16
C THR A 32 13.80 45.01 3.64
N LYS A 33 13.21 44.19 4.53
CA LYS A 33 12.08 44.67 5.35
C LYS A 33 12.12 44.08 6.77
N PRO A 34 11.93 44.92 7.81
CA PRO A 34 12.50 44.69 9.13
C PRO A 34 11.64 43.83 10.06
N LEU A 35 12.32 43.37 11.11
CA LEU A 35 11.77 42.84 12.35
C LEU A 35 10.61 43.70 12.87
N SER A 36 9.54 43.02 13.31
CA SER A 36 8.58 43.58 14.25
C SER A 36 8.47 42.64 15.45
N PRO A 37 8.79 43.09 16.68
CA PRO A 37 8.70 42.28 17.88
C PRO A 37 7.34 42.42 18.59
N ALA A 38 7.00 41.36 19.31
CA ALA A 38 6.17 41.30 20.52
C ALA A 38 4.68 41.68 20.45
N SER A 39 3.83 40.70 20.81
CA SER A 39 2.92 40.88 21.94
C SER A 39 2.54 39.52 22.56
N PRO A 40 2.64 39.38 23.90
CA PRO A 40 2.10 38.27 24.67
C PRO A 40 0.67 38.61 25.16
N GLN A 41 0.06 37.67 25.91
CA GLN A 41 -1.26 37.71 26.57
C GLN A 41 -2.39 37.18 25.66
N SER A 42 -3.28 36.27 26.07
CA SER A 42 -3.84 36.02 27.39
C SER A 42 -4.26 34.57 27.59
N ALA A 43 -4.19 34.13 28.84
CA ALA A 43 -4.89 32.98 29.37
C ALA A 43 -6.41 33.23 29.44
N THR A 44 -7.20 32.23 29.07
CA THR A 44 -8.60 32.01 29.45
C THR A 44 -8.83 30.51 29.20
N GLU A 45 -8.64 29.64 30.19
CA GLU A 45 -9.69 29.22 31.13
C GLU A 45 -11.05 29.07 30.42
N GLN A 46 -11.48 27.85 30.11
CA GLN A 46 -12.83 27.39 30.44
C GLN A 46 -13.14 25.97 29.94
N ALA A 47 -13.70 25.23 30.90
CA ALA A 47 -14.76 24.23 30.77
C ALA A 47 -14.43 22.90 30.07
N SER A 48 -14.09 21.93 30.94
CA SER A 48 -14.60 20.56 30.85
C SER A 48 -16.07 20.54 30.41
N TYR A 49 -16.32 20.12 29.18
CA TYR A 49 -17.58 19.48 28.81
C TYR A 49 -17.27 18.02 28.51
N MET A 50 -17.42 17.18 29.55
CA MET A 50 -17.60 15.74 29.39
C MET A 50 -18.95 15.53 28.71
N HIS A 51 -18.98 15.61 27.38
CA HIS A 51 -20.07 15.03 26.60
C HIS A 51 -19.96 13.51 26.71
N VAL A 52 -20.66 12.95 27.70
CA VAL A 52 -21.07 11.56 27.70
C VAL A 52 -22.00 11.40 26.50
N PHE A 53 -21.44 10.93 25.39
CA PHE A 53 -22.27 10.47 24.28
C PHE A 53 -23.11 9.29 24.78
N PRO A 54 -24.44 9.33 24.64
CA PRO A 54 -25.24 8.14 24.86
C PRO A 54 -24.73 7.06 23.89
N VAL A 55 -24.28 5.94 24.44
CA VAL A 55 -24.00 4.72 23.68
C VAL A 55 -25.34 4.27 23.11
N GLU A 56 -25.60 4.67 21.88
CA GLU A 56 -26.73 4.17 21.10
C GLU A 56 -26.49 2.67 20.87
N PRO A 57 -27.44 1.79 21.26
CA PRO A 57 -27.30 0.36 21.03
C PRO A 57 -27.18 0.11 19.51
N PRO A 58 -26.35 -0.85 19.07
CA PRO A 58 -26.19 -1.15 17.67
C PRO A 58 -27.55 -1.48 17.07
N ALA A 59 -27.97 -0.66 16.11
CA ALA A 59 -29.15 -0.91 15.29
C ALA A 59 -29.08 -2.34 14.77
N GLN A 60 -30.06 -3.15 15.16
CA GLN A 60 -30.28 -4.48 14.62
C GLN A 60 -30.43 -4.32 13.11
N CYS A 61 -29.47 -4.86 12.35
CA CYS A 61 -29.58 -4.94 10.90
C CYS A 61 -30.88 -5.69 10.56
N PRO A 62 -31.86 -5.07 9.87
CA PRO A 62 -32.91 -5.84 9.25
C PRO A 62 -32.25 -6.69 8.17
N SER A 63 -32.07 -7.97 8.48
CA SER A 63 -31.85 -8.98 7.47
C SER A 63 -33.00 -8.91 6.47
N SER A 64 -32.67 -9.09 5.19
CA SER A 64 -33.62 -9.27 4.10
C SER A 64 -34.17 -7.99 3.47
N LEU A 65 -33.35 -7.32 2.65
CA LEU A 65 -33.87 -6.80 1.38
C LEU A 65 -33.57 -7.85 0.31
N ALA A 66 -34.61 -8.59 -0.05
CA ALA A 66 -34.65 -9.37 -1.28
C ALA A 66 -34.34 -8.44 -2.48
N PRO A 67 -33.60 -8.91 -3.49
CA PRO A 67 -33.38 -8.13 -4.70
C PRO A 67 -34.73 -7.83 -5.39
N PRO A 68 -34.94 -6.62 -5.92
CA PRO A 68 -36.12 -6.33 -6.72
C PRO A 68 -36.13 -7.24 -7.95
N ALA A 69 -37.21 -8.00 -8.09
CA ALA A 69 -37.46 -8.84 -9.25
C ALA A 69 -37.39 -7.99 -10.51
N ALA A 70 -36.38 -8.24 -11.34
CA ALA A 70 -36.34 -7.74 -12.70
C ALA A 70 -37.54 -8.33 -13.45
N TYR A 71 -38.49 -7.48 -13.79
CA TYR A 71 -39.59 -7.79 -14.68
C TYR A 71 -39.01 -8.14 -16.06
N ILE A 72 -39.08 -9.42 -16.42
CA ILE A 72 -38.76 -9.94 -17.76
C ILE A 72 -40.09 -10.17 -18.48
N PRO A 73 -40.54 -9.26 -19.37
CA PRO A 73 -41.66 -9.55 -20.25
C PRO A 73 -41.13 -10.35 -21.45
N GLY A 74 -41.49 -11.62 -21.52
CA GLY A 74 -41.07 -12.48 -22.62
C GLY A 74 -41.33 -13.95 -22.36
N GLU A 75 -42.60 -14.29 -22.16
CA GLU A 75 -43.09 -15.67 -22.23
C GLU A 75 -42.65 -16.32 -23.54
N SER A 76 -41.81 -17.34 -23.42
CA SER A 76 -41.69 -18.40 -24.41
C SER A 76 -41.58 -19.70 -23.62
N ALA A 77 -42.66 -20.47 -23.69
CA ALA A 77 -42.87 -21.72 -22.97
C ALA A 77 -41.63 -22.64 -23.03
N GLN A 78 -40.93 -22.76 -21.90
CA GLN A 78 -39.97 -23.82 -21.67
C GLN A 78 -40.61 -24.86 -20.76
N GLN A 79 -40.57 -26.09 -21.25
CA GLN A 79 -41.21 -27.26 -20.66
C GLN A 79 -40.69 -27.55 -19.24
N PRO A 80 -41.50 -28.21 -18.39
CA PRO A 80 -41.07 -28.65 -17.07
C PRO A 80 -39.92 -29.64 -17.23
N ILE A 81 -38.72 -29.21 -16.81
CA ILE A 81 -37.57 -30.10 -16.67
C ILE A 81 -37.73 -30.78 -15.32
N ASP A 82 -38.04 -32.08 -15.35
CA ASP A 82 -38.10 -32.95 -14.16
C ASP A 82 -36.74 -32.94 -13.45
N PHE A 83 -36.68 -32.23 -12.31
CA PHE A 83 -35.49 -32.08 -11.48
C PHE A 83 -35.44 -33.18 -10.40
N THR A 84 -35.65 -34.42 -10.82
CA THR A 84 -35.35 -35.62 -10.01
C THR A 84 -34.20 -36.38 -10.65
N GLN A 85 -33.07 -35.71 -10.85
CA GLN A 85 -31.81 -36.41 -11.07
C GLN A 85 -31.05 -36.43 -9.76
N SER A 86 -31.18 -37.58 -9.09
CA SER A 86 -30.37 -38.05 -7.99
C SER A 86 -28.91 -37.66 -8.21
N ILE A 87 -28.42 -36.71 -7.39
CA ILE A 87 -26.99 -36.42 -7.28
C ILE A 87 -26.38 -37.61 -6.53
N SER A 88 -26.23 -38.71 -7.24
CA SER A 88 -25.38 -39.81 -6.84
C SER A 88 -23.96 -39.29 -7.08
N THR A 89 -23.40 -38.58 -6.10
CA THR A 89 -21.97 -38.30 -6.05
C THR A 89 -21.27 -39.65 -5.96
N ARG A 90 -21.01 -40.22 -7.14
CA ARG A 90 -20.14 -41.35 -7.33
C ARG A 90 -18.77 -40.86 -6.88
N THR A 91 -18.41 -41.19 -5.64
CA THR A 91 -17.07 -41.06 -5.09
C THR A 91 -16.18 -41.95 -5.96
N GLN A 92 -15.70 -41.41 -7.09
CA GLN A 92 -14.59 -42.03 -7.78
C GLN A 92 -13.43 -42.01 -6.79
N PRO A 93 -12.80 -43.16 -6.52
CA PRO A 93 -11.56 -43.15 -5.78
C PRO A 93 -10.61 -42.19 -6.51
N PRO A 94 -9.94 -41.28 -5.77
CA PRO A 94 -9.01 -40.36 -6.39
C PRO A 94 -8.00 -41.19 -7.18
N ASP A 95 -7.74 -40.76 -8.42
CA ASP A 95 -6.70 -41.35 -9.25
C ASP A 95 -5.39 -41.39 -8.44
N ASP A 96 -4.56 -42.41 -8.62
CA ASP A 96 -3.36 -42.62 -7.79
C ASP A 96 -2.43 -41.38 -7.84
N GLU A 97 -2.46 -40.66 -8.95
CA GLU A 97 -1.78 -39.38 -9.14
C GLU A 97 -2.32 -38.27 -8.22
N GLN A 98 -3.64 -38.17 -8.07
CA GLN A 98 -4.28 -37.18 -7.20
C GLN A 98 -4.03 -37.51 -5.71
N ALA A 99 -4.05 -38.80 -5.36
CA ALA A 99 -3.71 -39.24 -4.01
C ALA A 99 -2.24 -38.90 -3.66
N ASN A 100 -1.31 -39.07 -4.61
CA ASN A 100 0.09 -38.69 -4.44
C ASN A 100 0.28 -37.18 -4.35
N ALA A 101 -0.44 -36.38 -5.15
CA ALA A 101 -0.40 -34.92 -5.07
C ALA A 101 -0.90 -34.39 -3.71
N ILE A 102 -1.94 -35.01 -3.16
CA ILE A 102 -2.45 -34.67 -1.81
C ILE A 102 -1.40 -35.02 -0.75
N ARG A 103 -0.81 -36.22 -0.81
CA ARG A 103 0.27 -36.62 0.13
C ARG A 103 1.46 -35.66 0.08
N ALA A 104 1.92 -35.29 -1.12
CA ALA A 104 3.03 -34.35 -1.29
C ALA A 104 2.73 -32.96 -0.71
N ARG A 105 1.48 -32.46 -0.87
CA ARG A 105 1.05 -31.19 -0.26
C ARG A 105 1.04 -31.25 1.25
N VAL A 106 0.52 -32.34 1.83
CA VAL A 106 0.50 -32.53 3.29
C VAL A 106 1.92 -32.60 3.85
N GLU A 107 2.81 -33.36 3.20
CA GLU A 107 4.19 -33.49 3.63
C GLU A 107 4.97 -32.15 3.55
N ALA A 108 4.78 -31.39 2.47
CA ALA A 108 5.37 -30.06 2.34
C ALA A 108 4.87 -29.10 3.44
N SER A 109 3.57 -29.16 3.77
CA SER A 109 2.99 -28.36 4.85
C SER A 109 3.58 -28.72 6.21
N LEU A 110 3.79 -30.01 6.50
CA LEU A 110 4.39 -30.48 7.75
C LEU A 110 5.86 -30.06 7.88
N ARG A 111 6.65 -30.15 6.80
CA ARG A 111 8.04 -29.66 6.80
C ARG A 111 8.13 -28.16 7.07
N ASN A 112 7.23 -27.38 6.47
CA ASN A 112 7.21 -25.93 6.67
C ASN A 112 6.80 -25.57 8.11
N ALA A 113 5.82 -26.27 8.68
CA ALA A 113 5.42 -26.10 10.09
C ALA A 113 6.57 -26.45 11.06
N ALA A 114 7.29 -27.54 10.81
CA ALA A 114 8.45 -27.92 11.62
C ALA A 114 9.58 -26.89 11.56
N TYR A 115 9.85 -26.31 10.39
CA TYR A 115 10.84 -25.24 10.21
C TYR A 115 10.48 -23.96 10.96
N VAL A 116 9.20 -23.55 10.93
CA VAL A 116 8.72 -22.39 11.68
C VAL A 116 8.84 -22.64 13.20
N ALA A 117 8.48 -23.85 13.66
CA ALA A 117 8.60 -24.21 15.08
C ALA A 117 10.06 -24.23 15.57
N SER A 118 10.99 -24.77 14.77
CA SER A 118 12.42 -24.78 15.13
C SER A 118 13.03 -23.39 15.20
N ASN A 119 12.62 -22.48 14.30
CA ASN A 119 13.07 -21.09 14.34
C ASN A 119 12.48 -20.30 15.51
N ALA A 120 11.23 -20.58 15.90
CA ALA A 120 10.63 -19.99 17.09
C ALA A 120 11.34 -20.43 18.38
N ALA A 121 11.77 -21.70 18.46
CA ALA A 121 12.49 -22.24 19.62
C ALA A 121 13.92 -21.70 19.79
N LEU A 122 14.53 -21.17 18.73
CA LEU A 122 15.87 -20.57 18.75
C LEU A 122 15.88 -19.08 19.14
N SER A 123 14.73 -18.50 19.52
CA SER A 123 14.62 -17.10 19.96
C SER A 123 14.22 -16.86 21.43
N PRO A 124 14.81 -17.49 22.48
CA PRO A 124 14.62 -17.02 23.86
C PRO A 124 15.82 -16.33 24.53
N GLN A 125 16.99 -16.17 23.90
CA GLN A 125 18.24 -15.95 24.67
C GLN A 125 19.16 -14.81 24.16
N ASN A 126 18.61 -13.72 23.60
CA ASN A 126 19.41 -12.49 23.38
C ASN A 126 18.67 -11.21 23.80
N PHE A 127 17.93 -11.29 24.91
CA PHE A 127 17.69 -10.08 25.71
C PHE A 127 18.81 -10.00 26.75
N THR A 128 20.03 -9.76 26.27
CA THR A 128 21.15 -9.40 27.14
C THR A 128 20.81 -8.03 27.69
N THR A 129 20.18 -8.00 28.86
CA THR A 129 20.21 -6.85 29.76
C THR A 129 21.68 -6.63 30.11
N SER A 130 22.41 -5.93 29.23
CA SER A 130 23.76 -5.46 29.48
C SER A 130 23.68 -4.48 30.67
N SER A 131 23.83 -5.01 31.87
CA SER A 131 23.79 -4.26 33.12
C SER A 131 25.13 -3.57 33.45
N ASP A 132 26.03 -3.46 32.46
CA ASP A 132 27.32 -2.77 32.58
C ASP A 132 27.42 -1.50 31.74
N PHE A 133 26.29 -0.99 31.25
CA PHE A 133 26.23 0.44 30.96
C PHE A 133 26.14 1.18 32.30
N LYS A 134 27.27 1.73 32.74
CA LYS A 134 27.29 2.83 33.72
C LYS A 134 26.33 3.90 33.21
N TYR A 135 25.11 3.86 33.75
CA TYR A 135 24.10 4.88 33.54
C TYR A 135 24.64 6.13 34.21
N ASP A 136 25.26 7.00 33.43
CA ASP A 136 25.55 8.37 33.87
C ASP A 136 24.19 9.07 34.01
N PRO A 137 23.69 9.32 35.24
CA PRO A 137 22.38 9.92 35.43
C PRO A 137 22.31 11.37 34.92
N GLY A 138 23.46 11.96 34.52
CA GLY A 138 23.54 13.27 33.87
C GLY A 138 23.50 13.23 32.34
N SER A 139 23.85 12.10 31.72
CA SER A 139 23.82 11.93 30.25
C SER A 139 22.54 11.23 29.81
N ARG A 140 21.38 11.85 30.07
CA ARG A 140 20.21 11.54 29.23
C ARG A 140 20.52 12.13 27.86
N PRO A 141 20.81 11.34 26.81
CA PRO A 141 20.74 11.89 25.47
C PRO A 141 19.33 12.46 25.39
N HIS A 142 19.25 13.74 25.09
CA HIS A 142 18.01 14.47 24.90
C HIS A 142 17.17 13.74 23.85
N SER A 143 16.38 12.75 24.29
CA SER A 143 15.42 11.97 23.52
C SER A 143 14.17 12.84 23.35
N VAL A 144 14.38 14.06 22.85
CA VAL A 144 13.31 15.07 22.70
C VAL A 144 12.49 14.80 21.43
N HIS A 145 12.90 13.86 20.58
CA HIS A 145 12.26 13.66 19.28
C HIS A 145 11.52 12.32 19.11
N ALA A 146 11.66 11.36 20.04
CA ALA A 146 10.90 10.10 19.91
C ALA A 146 9.38 10.32 20.02
N SER A 147 8.96 11.31 20.82
CA SER A 147 7.54 11.66 21.03
C SER A 147 6.92 12.46 19.88
N GLN A 148 7.73 13.07 19.00
CA GLN A 148 7.25 13.88 17.88
C GLN A 148 7.02 13.07 16.60
N LEU A 149 7.51 11.83 16.53
CA LEU A 149 7.48 11.02 15.30
C LEU A 149 6.28 10.08 15.21
N PHE A 150 5.45 9.99 16.26
CA PHE A 150 4.26 9.15 16.25
C PHE A 150 3.01 10.02 16.15
N SER A 151 2.82 10.64 14.98
CA SER A 151 1.46 11.01 14.58
C SER A 151 0.66 9.71 14.59
N GLY A 152 -0.47 9.66 15.30
CA GLY A 152 -1.35 8.50 15.28
C GLY A 152 -1.75 8.10 13.86
N PRO A 153 -2.46 6.97 13.69
CA PRO A 153 -2.93 6.56 12.38
C PRO A 153 -3.75 7.69 11.72
N PRO A 154 -3.55 7.97 10.42
CA PRO A 154 -4.32 8.98 9.72
C PRO A 154 -5.80 8.57 9.66
N SER A 155 -6.69 9.55 9.57
CA SER A 155 -8.13 9.28 9.39
C SER A 155 -8.38 8.42 8.14
N VAL A 156 -9.37 7.53 8.19
CA VAL A 156 -9.79 6.67 7.08
C VAL A 156 -10.05 7.46 5.78
N GLU A 157 -10.67 8.63 5.88
CA GLU A 157 -10.97 9.49 4.73
C GLU A 157 -9.69 10.03 4.05
N ARG A 158 -8.74 10.57 4.83
CA ARG A 158 -7.43 10.99 4.32
C ARG A 158 -6.68 9.83 3.66
N SER A 159 -6.72 8.65 4.27
CA SER A 159 -6.09 7.44 3.70
C SER A 159 -6.73 7.04 2.37
N ARG A 160 -8.06 7.15 2.24
CA ARG A 160 -8.76 6.88 0.98
C ARG A 160 -8.36 7.87 -0.12
N ALA A 161 -8.38 9.17 0.19
CA ALA A 161 -7.97 10.21 -0.76
C ALA A 161 -6.51 10.04 -1.22
N ALA A 162 -5.61 9.67 -0.30
CA ALA A 162 -4.22 9.37 -0.63
C ALA A 162 -4.07 8.10 -1.48
N ALA A 163 -4.91 7.08 -1.29
CA ALA A 163 -4.92 5.90 -2.14
C ALA A 163 -5.32 6.22 -3.59
N ASP A 164 -6.30 7.12 -3.77
CA ASP A 164 -6.72 7.60 -5.09
C ASP A 164 -5.59 8.42 -5.76
N ALA A 165 -4.95 9.31 -5.01
CA ALA A 165 -3.80 10.09 -5.50
C ALA A 165 -2.62 9.18 -5.92
N LEU A 166 -2.34 8.12 -5.17
CA LEU A 166 -1.34 7.11 -5.56
C LEU A 166 -1.74 6.38 -6.85
N ASP A 167 -3.04 6.13 -7.07
CA ASP A 167 -3.49 5.47 -8.30
C ASP A 167 -3.23 6.34 -9.53
N GLU A 168 -3.50 7.65 -9.43
CA GLU A 168 -3.19 8.62 -10.48
C GLU A 168 -1.68 8.72 -10.73
N LEU A 169 -0.87 8.61 -9.67
CA LEU A 169 0.58 8.65 -9.74
C LEU A 169 1.17 7.41 -10.44
N ILE A 170 0.66 6.22 -10.12
CA ILE A 170 1.11 4.93 -10.69
C ILE A 170 0.60 4.76 -12.12
N ARG A 171 -0.62 5.24 -12.41
CA ARG A 171 -1.32 5.06 -13.68
C ARG A 171 -1.89 6.38 -14.19
N PRO A 172 -1.04 7.33 -14.60
CA PRO A 172 -1.51 8.60 -15.11
C PRO A 172 -2.36 8.37 -16.37
N ARG A 173 -3.58 8.95 -16.36
CA ARG A 173 -4.48 8.90 -17.52
C ARG A 173 -3.81 9.55 -18.71
N ARG A 174 -3.99 8.99 -19.91
CA ARG A 174 -3.57 9.67 -21.13
C ARG A 174 -4.46 10.90 -21.39
N GLY A 175 -3.96 11.84 -22.19
CA GLY A 175 -4.67 13.08 -22.51
C GLY A 175 -6.04 12.82 -23.16
N PRO A 176 -6.90 13.84 -23.24
CA PRO A 176 -8.23 13.71 -23.82
C PRO A 176 -8.16 13.12 -25.25
N GLY A 177 -9.00 12.12 -25.52
CA GLY A 177 -9.08 11.43 -26.81
C GLY A 177 -8.15 10.23 -27.01
N SER A 178 -7.30 9.90 -26.03
CA SER A 178 -6.46 8.71 -26.09
C SER A 178 -6.87 7.66 -25.06
N SER A 179 -7.10 6.42 -25.52
CA SER A 179 -7.43 5.29 -24.65
C SER A 179 -6.17 4.73 -23.98
N GLY A 180 -6.28 4.37 -22.71
CA GLY A 180 -5.22 3.71 -21.92
C GLY A 180 -4.46 4.61 -20.96
N TYR A 181 -3.45 4.02 -20.32
CA TYR A 181 -2.59 4.66 -19.31
C TYR A 181 -1.22 5.01 -19.90
N LYS A 182 -0.58 6.04 -19.36
CA LYS A 182 0.84 6.31 -19.63
C LYS A 182 1.71 5.34 -18.81
N PRO A 183 2.91 4.98 -19.30
CA PRO A 183 3.88 4.30 -18.45
C PRO A 183 4.20 5.15 -17.23
N SER A 184 4.44 4.50 -16.09
CA SER A 184 4.89 5.17 -14.86
C SER A 184 6.21 5.90 -15.13
N PRO A 185 6.37 7.16 -14.70
CA PRO A 185 7.65 7.87 -14.82
C PRO A 185 8.70 7.39 -13.80
N TYR A 186 8.31 6.52 -12.87
CA TYR A 186 9.16 6.03 -11.80
C TYR A 186 9.84 4.71 -12.16
N SER A 187 10.95 4.40 -11.50
CA SER A 187 11.59 3.10 -11.59
C SER A 187 10.62 1.97 -11.22
N GLU A 188 10.87 0.76 -11.72
CA GLU A 188 9.99 -0.40 -11.46
C GLU A 188 9.88 -0.68 -9.95
N LYS A 189 10.99 -0.57 -9.22
CA LYS A 189 11.03 -0.74 -7.76
C LYS A 189 10.24 0.33 -7.03
N THR A 190 10.36 1.60 -7.40
CA THR A 190 9.55 2.68 -6.81
C THR A 190 8.08 2.47 -7.13
N THR A 191 7.76 2.09 -8.37
CA THR A 191 6.38 1.77 -8.79
C THR A 191 5.79 0.62 -7.98
N GLU A 192 6.56 -0.43 -7.70
CA GLU A 192 6.16 -1.54 -6.82
C GLU A 192 5.87 -1.06 -5.40
N ARG A 193 6.75 -0.24 -4.81
CA ARG A 193 6.53 0.35 -3.47
C ARG A 193 5.28 1.24 -3.43
N LEU A 194 5.03 2.04 -4.45
CA LEU A 194 3.82 2.87 -4.57
C LEU A 194 2.56 2.00 -4.64
N ARG A 195 2.60 0.87 -5.37
CA ARG A 195 1.49 -0.10 -5.41
C ARG A 195 1.23 -0.71 -4.04
N ASP A 196 2.27 -1.05 -3.28
CA ASP A 196 2.14 -1.57 -1.93
C ASP A 196 1.54 -0.54 -0.98
N MET A 197 1.97 0.72 -1.07
CA MET A 197 1.36 1.84 -0.32
C MET A 197 -0.12 1.98 -0.65
N ARG A 198 -0.49 1.97 -1.94
CA ARG A 198 -1.89 2.03 -2.38
C ARG A 198 -2.70 0.85 -1.84
N GLY A 199 -2.18 -0.37 -1.95
CA GLY A 199 -2.82 -1.59 -1.43
C GLY A 199 -3.06 -1.49 0.08
N PHE A 200 -2.04 -1.06 0.82
CA PHE A 200 -2.12 -0.82 2.26
C PHE A 200 -3.21 0.18 2.64
N LEU A 201 -3.21 1.37 2.02
CA LEU A 201 -4.21 2.39 2.29
C LEU A 201 -5.63 1.93 1.90
N THR A 202 -5.76 1.13 0.84
CA THR A 202 -7.03 0.54 0.42
C THR A 202 -7.55 -0.45 1.46
N VAL A 203 -6.71 -1.39 1.91
CA VAL A 203 -7.06 -2.38 2.94
C VAL A 203 -7.43 -1.70 4.26
N TYR A 204 -6.75 -0.61 4.62
CA TYR A 204 -7.06 0.18 5.81
C TYR A 204 -8.39 0.94 5.71
N SER A 205 -8.74 1.46 4.53
CA SER A 205 -9.88 2.38 4.33
C SER A 205 -11.15 1.75 3.76
N THR A 206 -11.12 0.47 3.41
CA THR A 206 -12.25 -0.27 2.82
C THR A 206 -13.08 -0.95 3.92
N PRO A 207 -14.38 -0.61 4.09
CA PRO A 207 -15.21 -1.20 5.16
C PRO A 207 -15.36 -2.73 5.10
N ALA A 208 -15.24 -3.32 3.91
CA ALA A 208 -15.31 -4.78 3.73
C ALA A 208 -14.02 -5.51 4.15
N SER A 209 -12.92 -4.78 4.41
CA SER A 209 -11.65 -5.35 4.85
C SER A 209 -11.70 -5.76 6.31
N LYS A 210 -11.08 -6.90 6.65
CA LYS A 210 -10.88 -7.33 8.05
C LYS A 210 -9.99 -6.37 8.85
N CYS A 211 -9.18 -5.59 8.15
CA CYS A 211 -8.25 -4.61 8.72
C CYS A 211 -8.78 -3.17 8.62
N TYR A 212 -10.08 -2.97 8.38
CA TYR A 212 -10.69 -1.65 8.32
C TYR A 212 -10.43 -0.85 9.61
N GLY A 213 -9.84 0.34 9.48
CA GLY A 213 -9.47 1.20 10.62
C GLY A 213 -8.30 0.69 11.46
N ARG A 214 -7.69 -0.46 11.11
CA ARG A 214 -6.60 -1.09 11.86
C ARG A 214 -5.26 -0.92 11.13
N TRP A 215 -4.60 0.21 11.38
CA TRP A 215 -3.40 0.67 10.64
C TRP A 215 -2.24 -0.33 10.67
N THR A 216 -1.93 -0.89 11.84
CA THR A 216 -0.83 -1.86 11.97
C THR A 216 -1.15 -3.19 11.29
N ASP A 217 -2.39 -3.67 11.43
CA ASP A 217 -2.80 -4.97 10.88
C ASP A 217 -2.86 -4.92 9.35
N ALA A 218 -3.38 -3.83 8.77
CA ALA A 218 -3.36 -3.61 7.32
C ALA A 218 -1.92 -3.59 6.76
N ALA A 219 -0.97 -2.98 7.47
CA ALA A 219 0.43 -2.96 7.03
C ALA A 219 1.09 -4.35 7.11
N GLN A 220 0.76 -5.13 8.14
CA GLN A 220 1.22 -6.51 8.29
C GLN A 220 0.62 -7.42 7.21
N GLU A 221 -0.67 -7.26 6.88
CA GLU A 221 -1.34 -8.02 5.83
C GLU A 221 -0.64 -7.83 4.48
N ILE A 222 -0.30 -6.59 4.11
CA ILE A 222 0.46 -6.31 2.88
C ILE A 222 1.88 -6.89 2.94
N ALA A 223 2.57 -6.79 4.08
CA ALA A 223 3.90 -7.39 4.23
C ALA A 223 3.90 -8.91 4.05
N ILE A 224 2.87 -9.59 4.57
CA ILE A 224 2.64 -11.04 4.39
C ILE A 224 2.35 -11.34 2.92
N ALA A 225 1.45 -10.58 2.28
CA ALA A 225 1.08 -10.77 0.88
C ALA A 225 2.30 -10.65 -0.05
N GLN A 226 3.20 -9.70 0.23
CA GLN A 226 4.43 -9.49 -0.53
C GLN A 226 5.58 -10.42 -0.13
N ARG A 227 5.39 -11.31 0.86
CA ARG A 227 6.43 -12.20 1.39
C ARG A 227 7.71 -11.47 1.80
N ARG A 228 7.57 -10.24 2.29
CA ARG A 228 8.68 -9.42 2.79
C ARG A 228 8.79 -9.55 4.31
N GLY A 229 9.93 -9.15 4.89
CA GLY A 229 10.14 -9.23 6.33
C GLY A 229 9.04 -8.49 7.11
N LEU A 230 8.22 -9.23 7.86
CA LEU A 230 6.95 -8.76 8.45
C LEU A 230 7.09 -7.43 9.19
N VAL A 231 8.00 -7.39 10.18
CA VAL A 231 8.14 -6.24 11.08
C VAL A 231 8.79 -5.06 10.35
N HIS A 232 9.94 -5.28 9.72
CA HIS A 232 10.70 -4.22 9.07
C HIS A 232 9.95 -3.60 7.88
N TYR A 233 9.29 -4.42 7.07
CA TYR A 233 8.54 -3.94 5.92
C TYR A 233 7.27 -3.18 6.34
N ALA A 234 6.50 -3.71 7.30
CA ALA A 234 5.31 -3.02 7.81
C ALA A 234 5.65 -1.66 8.44
N VAL A 235 6.77 -1.55 9.16
CA VAL A 235 7.24 -0.27 9.73
C VAL A 235 7.58 0.74 8.62
N ASN A 236 8.33 0.32 7.60
CA ASN A 236 8.67 1.19 6.47
C ASN A 236 7.44 1.61 5.67
N LEU A 237 6.51 0.68 5.42
CA LEU A 237 5.28 0.94 4.69
C LEU A 237 4.41 1.98 5.39
N LYS A 238 4.27 1.87 6.71
CA LYS A 238 3.59 2.89 7.53
C LYS A 238 4.27 4.25 7.41
N ARG A 239 5.61 4.29 7.54
CA ARG A 239 6.39 5.54 7.44
C ARG A 239 6.20 6.21 6.07
N TRP A 240 6.32 5.45 4.98
CA TRP A 240 6.14 5.99 3.63
C TRP A 240 4.72 6.49 3.40
N ALA A 241 3.72 5.74 3.84
CA ALA A 241 2.32 6.15 3.73
C ALA A 241 2.03 7.43 4.53
N THR A 242 2.51 7.53 5.78
CA THR A 242 2.36 8.75 6.59
C THR A 242 3.04 9.95 5.92
N GLN A 243 4.29 9.79 5.46
CA GLN A 243 5.02 10.86 4.77
C GLN A 243 4.29 11.33 3.51
N PHE A 244 3.74 10.40 2.73
CA PHE A 244 2.97 10.72 1.53
C PHE A 244 1.65 11.41 1.85
N ILE A 245 0.94 11.02 2.91
CA ILE A 245 -0.31 11.66 3.35
C ILE A 245 -0.08 13.09 3.86
N GLU A 246 1.09 13.34 4.47
CA GLU A 246 1.51 14.68 4.88
C GLU A 246 1.96 15.53 3.70
N ASP A 247 2.67 14.93 2.74
CA ASP A 247 3.25 15.59 1.59
C ASP A 247 3.31 14.64 0.40
N HIS A 248 2.44 14.88 -0.60
CA HIS A 248 2.31 14.03 -1.80
C HIS A 248 3.57 14.03 -2.68
N SER A 249 4.53 14.95 -2.45
CA SER A 249 5.82 14.94 -3.15
C SER A 249 6.83 13.96 -2.54
N LYS A 250 6.61 13.49 -1.30
CA LYS A 250 7.50 12.56 -0.60
C LYS A 250 7.21 11.11 -0.98
N ILE A 251 7.79 10.69 -2.10
CA ILE A 251 7.73 9.30 -2.55
C ILE A 251 8.95 8.50 -2.06
N PRO A 252 8.82 7.17 -1.87
CA PRO A 252 9.93 6.33 -1.48
C PRO A 252 10.90 6.12 -2.65
N TYR A 253 11.95 6.94 -2.73
CA TYR A 253 13.02 6.78 -3.70
C TYR A 253 13.94 5.60 -3.35
N ASP A 254 14.45 4.91 -4.36
CA ASP A 254 15.60 4.03 -4.18
C ASP A 254 16.86 4.90 -4.16
N SER A 255 17.76 4.65 -3.21
CA SER A 255 19.00 5.44 -3.04
C SER A 255 19.87 5.47 -4.30
N ASN A 256 19.69 4.47 -5.18
CA ASN A 256 20.41 4.34 -6.44
C ASN A 256 19.84 5.22 -7.56
N ASP A 257 18.58 5.63 -7.47
CA ASP A 257 17.93 6.48 -8.48
C ASP A 257 18.32 7.97 -8.30
N ALA A 258 18.84 8.35 -7.12
CA ALA A 258 19.21 9.72 -6.79
C ALA A 258 20.49 10.23 -7.49
N GLN A 259 21.26 9.37 -8.17
CA GLN A 259 22.54 9.76 -8.79
C GLN A 259 22.50 9.89 -10.33
N GLY A 260 21.36 9.65 -10.98
CA GLY A 260 21.39 9.20 -12.38
C GLY A 260 20.90 10.14 -13.47
N THR A 261 19.84 10.93 -13.26
CA THR A 261 19.13 11.53 -14.41
C THR A 261 18.45 12.84 -14.05
N SER A 262 19.22 13.93 -14.06
CA SER A 262 18.67 15.25 -14.34
C SER A 262 18.20 15.27 -15.80
N HIS A 263 16.89 15.07 -15.99
CA HIS A 263 16.20 15.28 -17.27
C HIS A 263 15.82 16.75 -17.45
#